data_AF-A0A2D7TDI2-F1
#
_entry.id   AF-A0A2D7TDI2-F1
#
_cell.length_a   1.000
_cell.length_b   1.000
_cell.length_c   1.000
_cell.angle_alpha   90.00
_cell.angle_beta   90.00
_cell.angle_gamma   90.00
#
_symmetry.space_group_name_H-M   'P 1'
#
loop_
_entity.id
_entity.type
_entity.pdbx_description
1 polymer ?
#
loop_
_entity_poly.entity_id
_entity_poly.type
_entity_poly.pdbx_seq_one_letter_code
_entity_poly.pdbx_strand_id
1 'polypeptide(L)'
;MSEEKIGLFARFRRYFLAGVLVTSPILITLYVTWIIITFIDSQVAGLLPDSMDFTKKLPHQIPGIGLIISIVVITFIGAITPGFIGRTLLKAGERVLDKMPVVRSIYGAIKQIMETVMSTNSDSFREVVLVEYPRKKIWVI
;
A
#
# COMPACT_ATOMS: atom_id res chain seq x y z
N MET A 1 -42.72 -23.04 -16.21
CA MET A 1 -41.47 -22.43 -15.70
C MET A 1 -40.70 -23.55 -15.00
N SER A 2 -39.77 -24.21 -15.71
CA SER A 2 -39.05 -25.37 -15.18
C SER A 2 -37.97 -24.89 -14.21
N GLU A 3 -38.02 -25.34 -12.96
CA GLU A 3 -36.91 -25.17 -12.02
C GLU A 3 -35.69 -25.93 -12.54
N GLU A 4 -34.69 -25.21 -13.05
CA GLU A 4 -33.37 -25.78 -13.28
C GLU A 4 -32.78 -26.19 -11.93
N LYS A 5 -32.73 -27.51 -11.68
CA LYS A 5 -32.08 -28.07 -10.50
C LYS A 5 -30.57 -27.79 -10.62
N ILE A 6 -30.10 -26.77 -9.92
CA ILE A 6 -28.67 -26.44 -9.81
C ILE A 6 -27.90 -27.71 -9.41
N GLY A 7 -27.03 -28.20 -10.29
CA GLY A 7 -26.27 -29.43 -10.10
C GLY A 7 -25.40 -29.38 -8.83
N LEU A 8 -25.19 -30.53 -8.19
CA LEU A 8 -24.37 -30.68 -6.98
C LEU A 8 -23.00 -30.02 -7.11
N PHE A 9 -22.37 -30.13 -8.28
CA PHE A 9 -21.09 -29.49 -8.59
C PHE A 9 -21.16 -27.96 -8.55
N ALA A 10 -22.23 -27.36 -9.06
CA ALA A 10 -22.42 -25.91 -9.04
C ALA A 10 -22.61 -25.39 -7.60
N ARG A 11 -23.28 -26.18 -6.74
CA ARG A 11 -23.39 -25.86 -5.30
C ARG A 11 -22.03 -25.91 -4.61
N PHE A 12 -21.26 -26.99 -4.83
CA PHE A 12 -19.92 -27.12 -4.26
C PHE A 12 -18.99 -25.97 -4.67
N ARG A 13 -18.94 -25.65 -5.97
CA ARG A 13 -18.16 -24.52 -6.50
C ARG A 13 -18.56 -23.20 -5.83
N ARG A 14 -19.85 -22.95 -5.63
CA ARG A 14 -20.34 -21.73 -4.97
C ARG A 14 -19.84 -21.63 -3.53
N TYR A 15 -19.89 -22.72 -2.76
CA TYR A 15 -19.39 -22.74 -1.38
C TYR A 15 -17.88 -22.61 -1.31
N PHE A 16 -17.14 -23.25 -2.23
CA PHE A 16 -15.69 -23.11 -2.32
C PHE A 16 -15.28 -21.66 -2.63
N LEU A 17 -15.91 -21.02 -3.62
CA LEU A 17 -15.63 -19.62 -3.97
C LEU A 17 -15.99 -18.68 -2.83
N ALA A 18 -17.11 -18.91 -2.13
CA ALA A 18 -17.47 -18.15 -0.94
C ALA A 18 -16.45 -18.33 0.19
N GLY A 19 -15.99 -19.56 0.43
CA GLY A 19 -14.94 -19.85 1.42
C GLY A 19 -13.63 -19.14 1.11
N VAL A 20 -13.15 -19.25 -0.14
CA VAL A 20 -11.95 -18.52 -0.59
C VAL A 20 -12.13 -17.03 -0.42
N LEU A 21 -13.28 -16.46 -0.83
CA LEU A 21 -13.52 -15.02 -0.73
C LEU A 21 -13.50 -14.52 0.72
N VAL A 22 -14.07 -15.30 1.65
CA VAL A 22 -14.15 -14.95 3.08
C VAL A 22 -12.80 -15.15 3.79
N THR A 23 -12.04 -16.19 3.45
CA THR A 23 -10.73 -16.46 4.08
C THR A 23 -9.58 -15.69 3.43
N SER A 24 -9.72 -15.27 2.17
CA SER A 24 -8.70 -14.56 1.40
C SER A 24 -8.13 -13.34 2.13
N PRO A 25 -8.92 -12.43 2.73
CA PRO A 25 -8.38 -11.29 3.46
C PRO A 25 -7.42 -11.68 4.60
N ILE A 26 -7.74 -12.74 5.35
CA ILE A 26 -6.92 -13.23 6.46
C ILE A 26 -5.63 -13.88 5.95
N LEU A 27 -5.74 -14.69 4.88
CA LEU A 27 -4.57 -15.29 4.24
C LEU A 27 -3.63 -14.22 3.67
N ILE A 28 -4.19 -13.19 3.04
CA ILE A 28 -3.42 -12.08 2.48
C ILE A 28 -2.71 -11.32 3.59
N THR A 29 -3.38 -10.98 4.69
CA THR A 29 -2.73 -10.26 5.80
C THR A 29 -1.59 -11.07 6.40
N LEU A 30 -1.80 -12.35 6.70
CA LEU A 30 -0.75 -13.23 7.23
C LEU A 30 0.43 -13.35 6.26
N TYR A 31 0.16 -13.51 4.96
CA TYR A 31 1.19 -13.63 3.93
C TYR A 31 2.01 -12.35 3.77
N VAL A 32 1.35 -11.18 3.72
CA VAL A 32 2.01 -9.88 3.62
C VAL A 32 2.83 -9.61 4.88
N THR A 33 2.30 -9.87 6.07
CA THR A 33 3.05 -9.75 7.32
C THR A 33 4.29 -10.64 7.31
N TRP A 34 4.18 -11.89 6.84
CA TRP A 34 5.32 -12.80 6.74
C TRP A 34 6.39 -12.29 5.75
N ILE A 35 6.00 -11.79 4.58
CA ILE A 35 6.92 -11.19 3.61
C ILE A 35 7.65 -9.99 4.22
N ILE A 36 6.92 -9.09 4.89
CA ILE A 36 7.53 -7.87 5.45
C ILE A 36 8.54 -8.22 6.54
N ILE A 37 8.19 -9.12 7.46
CA ILE A 37 9.09 -9.55 8.54
C ILE A 37 10.34 -10.19 7.96
N THR A 38 10.18 -11.18 7.07
CA THR A 38 11.32 -11.90 6.47
C THR A 38 12.19 -10.98 5.61
N PHE A 39 11.58 -10.04 4.89
CA PHE A 39 12.31 -9.03 4.13
C PHE A 39 13.13 -8.13 5.06
N ILE A 40 12.53 -7.56 6.11
CA ILE A 40 13.23 -6.71 7.08
C ILE A 40 14.35 -7.50 7.75
N ASP A 41 14.08 -8.69 8.26
CA ASP A 41 15.07 -9.55 8.92
C ASP A 41 16.25 -9.86 7.98
N SER A 42 16.00 -10.12 6.68
CA SER A 42 17.06 -10.37 5.70
C SER A 42 17.93 -9.15 5.40
N GLN A 43 17.34 -7.95 5.34
CA GLN A 43 18.07 -6.71 5.10
C GLN A 43 18.87 -6.29 6.34
N VAL A 44 18.29 -6.48 7.53
CA VAL A 44 18.92 -6.15 8.82
C VAL A 44 20.04 -7.14 9.15
N ALA A 45 19.85 -8.44 8.91
CA ALA A 45 20.88 -9.45 9.08
C ALA A 45 22.09 -9.25 8.14
N GLY A 46 21.87 -8.65 6.96
CA GLY A 46 22.96 -8.28 6.05
C GLY A 46 23.75 -7.04 6.46
N LEU A 47 23.24 -6.24 7.40
CA LEU A 47 23.83 -4.95 7.82
C LEU A 47 24.40 -4.97 9.24
N LEU A 48 24.08 -5.98 10.06
CA LEU A 48 24.56 -6.10 11.45
C LEU A 48 25.68 -7.15 11.56
N PRO A 49 26.80 -6.86 12.27
CA PRO A 49 27.78 -7.90 12.63
C PRO A 49 27.17 -8.93 13.59
N ASP A 50 27.63 -10.19 13.54
CA ASP A 50 27.14 -11.34 14.32
C ASP A 50 27.00 -11.13 15.86
N SER A 51 27.58 -10.06 16.41
CA SER A 51 27.47 -9.68 17.82
C SER A 51 26.16 -8.96 18.18
N MET A 52 25.42 -8.44 17.20
CA MET A 52 24.13 -7.75 17.36
C MET A 52 22.97 -8.49 16.68
N ASP A 53 23.15 -9.78 16.37
CA ASP A 53 22.11 -10.65 15.81
C ASP A 53 21.11 -11.06 16.93
N PHE A 54 20.25 -10.12 17.33
CA PHE A 54 19.20 -10.32 18.33
C PHE A 54 18.16 -11.36 17.90
N THR A 55 18.15 -11.72 16.60
CA THR A 55 17.30 -12.74 15.99
C THR A 55 17.68 -14.16 16.38
N LYS A 56 18.95 -14.42 16.68
CA LYS A 56 19.44 -15.79 17.00
C LYS A 56 19.71 -16.06 18.48
N LYS A 57 19.87 -15.04 19.32
CA LYS A 57 20.44 -15.22 20.67
C LYS A 57 19.49 -15.00 21.85
N LEU A 58 18.23 -14.61 21.67
CA LEU A 58 17.31 -14.42 22.80
C LEU A 58 16.08 -15.34 22.73
N PRO A 59 15.81 -16.14 23.79
CA PRO A 59 14.60 -16.97 23.89
C PRO A 59 13.33 -16.15 24.13
N HIS A 60 13.43 -14.83 24.29
CA HIS A 60 12.31 -13.90 24.35
C HIS A 60 12.58 -12.77 23.34
N GLN A 61 12.08 -12.93 22.12
CA GLN A 61 11.96 -11.84 21.17
C GLN A 61 11.13 -10.76 21.86
N ILE A 62 11.69 -9.59 22.18
CA ILE A 62 10.89 -8.45 22.62
C ILE A 62 10.08 -8.03 21.38
N PRO A 63 8.78 -8.33 21.32
CA PRO A 63 7.97 -7.99 20.16
C PRO A 63 7.83 -6.47 20.19
N GLY A 64 8.51 -5.74 19.30
CA GLY A 64 8.40 -4.29 19.25
C GLY A 64 9.67 -3.54 18.86
N ILE A 65 10.87 -4.10 19.02
CA ILE A 65 12.11 -3.40 18.63
C ILE A 65 12.13 -3.16 17.11
N GLY A 66 11.77 -4.17 16.32
CA GLY A 66 11.62 -4.03 14.87
C GLY A 66 10.55 -3.01 14.47
N LEU A 67 9.46 -2.89 15.25
CA LEU A 67 8.43 -1.89 15.03
C LEU A 67 8.95 -0.47 15.28
N ILE A 68 9.68 -0.26 16.39
CA ILE A 68 10.29 1.03 16.73
C ILE A 68 11.29 1.44 15.65
N ILE A 69 12.18 0.53 15.24
CA ILE A 69 13.15 0.78 14.17
C ILE A 69 12.43 1.13 12.86
N SER A 70 11.38 0.39 12.50
CA SER A 70 10.58 0.67 11.29
C SER A 70 9.95 2.07 11.33
N ILE A 71 9.36 2.46 12.46
CA ILE A 71 8.77 3.80 12.64
C ILE A 71 9.83 4.89 12.45
N VAL A 72 11.01 4.74 13.07
CA VAL A 72 12.10 5.71 12.96
C VAL A 72 12.59 5.83 11.52
N VAL A 73 12.81 4.70 10.84
CA VAL A 73 13.27 4.66 9.45
C VAL A 73 12.24 5.28 8.51
N ILE A 74 10.96 4.90 8.63
CA ILE A 74 9.87 5.45 7.80
C ILE A 74 9.76 6.96 8.00
N THR A 75 9.84 7.44 9.25
CA THR A 75 9.78 8.87 9.57
C THR A 75 10.95 9.63 8.94
N PHE A 76 12.17 9.06 9.01
CA PHE A 76 13.35 9.69 8.43
C PHE A 76 13.29 9.76 6.90
N ILE A 77 12.86 8.68 6.25
CA ILE A 77 12.61 8.66 4.79
C ILE A 77 11.54 9.69 4.43
N GLY A 78 10.45 9.74 5.20
CA GLY A 78 9.38 10.72 5.03
C GLY A 78 9.87 12.16 5.16
N ALA A 79 10.76 12.45 6.12
CA ALA A 79 11.33 13.78 6.32
C ALA A 79 12.23 14.25 5.17
N ILE A 80 12.96 13.33 4.51
CA ILE A 80 13.83 13.64 3.38
C ILE A 80 13.05 13.81 2.07
N THR A 81 11.92 13.12 1.93
CA THR A 81 11.10 13.04 0.71
C THR A 81 10.71 14.41 0.11
N PRO A 82 10.26 15.42 0.90
CA PRO A 82 9.91 16.74 0.37
C PRO A 82 11.09 17.51 -0.23
N GLY A 83 12.33 17.23 0.20
CA GLY A 83 13.53 17.91 -0.24
C GLY A 83 13.95 17.59 -1.68
N PHE A 84 14.84 18.41 -2.25
CA PHE A 84 15.35 18.24 -3.62
C PHE A 84 15.99 16.86 -3.84
N ILE A 85 16.78 16.40 -2.86
CA ILE A 85 17.46 15.09 -2.89
C ILE A 85 16.41 13.96 -2.88
N GLY A 86 15.43 14.01 -1.98
CA GLY A 86 14.36 13.02 -1.87
C GLY A 86 13.58 12.88 -3.17
N ARG A 87 13.12 14.00 -3.73
CA ARG A 87 12.38 14.01 -5.02
C ARG A 87 13.21 13.44 -6.18
N THR A 88 14.51 13.72 -6.21
CA THR A 88 15.40 13.23 -7.28
C THR A 88 15.65 11.73 -7.17
N LEU A 89 15.90 11.24 -5.96
CA LEU A 89 16.07 9.80 -5.69
C LEU A 89 14.80 9.01 -5.98
N LEU A 90 13.63 9.51 -5.56
CA LEU A 90 12.34 8.89 -5.86
C LEU A 90 12.12 8.77 -7.37
N LYS A 91 12.31 9.85 -8.13
CA LYS A 91 12.16 9.82 -9.60
C LYS A 91 13.16 8.88 -10.27
N ALA A 92 14.39 8.79 -9.77
CA ALA A 92 15.39 7.86 -10.30
C ALA A 92 14.98 6.39 -10.04
N GLY A 93 14.50 6.09 -8.83
CA GLY A 93 13.98 4.78 -8.46
C GLY A 93 12.76 4.38 -9.30
N GLU A 94 11.78 5.28 -9.44
CA GLU A 94 10.61 5.08 -10.30
C GLU A 94 11.01 4.72 -11.73
N ARG A 95 12.00 5.42 -12.30
CA ARG A 95 12.49 5.16 -13.66
C ARG A 95 13.15 3.78 -13.81
N VAL A 96 13.73 3.23 -12.74
CA VAL A 96 14.27 1.87 -12.74
C VAL A 96 13.13 0.85 -12.65
N LEU A 97 12.17 1.08 -11.77
CA LEU A 97 10.99 0.23 -11.59
C LEU A 97 10.13 0.18 -12.87
N ASP A 98 10.01 1.30 -13.58
CA ASP A 98 9.29 1.42 -14.86
C ASP A 98 9.89 0.58 -16.00
N LYS A 99 11.16 0.17 -15.89
CA LYS A 99 11.81 -0.70 -16.87
C LYS A 99 11.49 -2.18 -16.65
N MET A 100 10.86 -2.53 -15.53
CA MET A 100 10.51 -3.90 -15.19
C MET A 100 9.00 -4.12 -15.45
N PRO A 101 8.62 -4.89 -16.49
CA PRO A 101 7.24 -4.96 -17.00
C PRO A 101 6.21 -5.46 -15.97
N VAL A 102 6.62 -6.33 -15.04
CA VAL A 102 5.73 -6.84 -13.97
C VAL A 102 5.71 -5.90 -12.75
N VAL A 103 6.85 -5.32 -12.39
CA VAL A 103 6.96 -4.47 -11.18
C VAL A 103 6.28 -3.13 -11.38
N ARG A 104 6.36 -2.58 -12.60
CA ARG A 104 5.76 -1.29 -12.96
C ARG A 104 4.25 -1.23 -12.72
N SER A 105 3.51 -2.28 -13.07
CA SER A 105 2.05 -2.29 -12.94
C SER A 105 1.61 -2.28 -11.48
N ILE A 106 2.29 -3.05 -10.62
CA ILE A 106 2.01 -3.13 -9.19
C ILE A 106 2.36 -1.80 -8.50
N TYR A 107 3.57 -1.28 -8.75
CA TYR A 107 4.01 -0.01 -8.15
C TYR A 107 3.11 1.16 -8.57
N GLY A 108 2.76 1.23 -9.87
CA GLY A 108 1.87 2.27 -10.40
C GLY A 108 0.46 2.23 -9.78
N ALA A 109 -0.13 1.05 -9.63
CA ALA A 109 -1.45 0.91 -9.01
C ALA A 109 -1.44 1.36 -7.54
N ILE A 110 -0.42 0.97 -6.77
CA ILE A 110 -0.28 1.39 -5.36
C ILE A 110 -0.07 2.91 -5.28
N LYS A 111 0.82 3.47 -6.09
CA LYS A 111 1.10 4.90 -6.13
C LYS A 111 -0.16 5.71 -6.44
N GLN A 112 -0.94 5.27 -7.42
CA GLN A 112 -2.20 5.92 -7.80
C GLN A 112 -3.21 5.93 -6.64
N ILE A 113 -3.34 4.84 -5.90
CA ILE A 113 -4.22 4.77 -4.72
C ILE A 113 -3.75 5.77 -3.67
N MET A 114 -2.44 5.81 -3.38
CA MET A 114 -1.88 6.74 -2.39
C MET A 114 -2.08 8.20 -2.80
N GLU A 115 -1.79 8.55 -4.05
CA GLU A 115 -2.02 9.89 -4.60
C GLU A 115 -3.49 10.31 -4.46
N THR A 116 -4.42 9.39 -4.73
CA THR A 116 -5.87 9.63 -4.61
C THR A 116 -6.29 9.85 -3.15
N VAL A 117 -5.80 9.03 -2.21
CA VAL A 117 -6.09 9.17 -0.78
C VAL A 117 -5.52 10.48 -0.23
N MET A 118 -4.34 10.88 -0.69
CA MET A 118 -3.71 12.16 -0.30
C MET A 118 -4.43 13.36 -0.92
N SER A 119 -4.86 13.27 -2.19
CA SER A 119 -5.59 14.36 -2.86
C SER A 119 -6.99 14.57 -2.33
N THR A 120 -7.65 13.51 -1.84
CA THR A 120 -9.00 13.61 -1.25
C THR A 120 -9.00 14.42 0.05
N ASN A 121 -7.86 14.50 0.75
CA ASN A 121 -7.73 15.24 2.01
C ASN A 121 -7.29 16.71 1.85
N SER A 122 -7.01 17.20 0.64
CA SER A 122 -6.65 18.59 0.38
C SER A 122 -7.83 19.37 -0.21
N ASP A 123 -8.68 19.94 0.65
CA ASP A 123 -9.63 21.06 0.44
C ASP A 123 -9.92 21.50 -1.02
N SER A 124 -10.50 20.63 -1.86
CA SER A 124 -10.63 20.95 -3.29
C SER A 124 -11.95 21.62 -3.72
N PHE A 125 -12.87 21.96 -2.80
CA PHE A 125 -14.14 22.59 -3.19
C PHE A 125 -14.72 23.53 -2.11
N ARG A 126 -14.01 24.60 -1.71
CA ARG A 126 -14.59 25.64 -0.85
C ARG A 126 -14.79 27.01 -1.50
N GLU A 127 -14.24 27.27 -2.68
CA GLU A 127 -14.51 28.52 -3.41
C GLU A 127 -15.29 28.26 -4.70
N VAL A 128 -16.61 28.42 -4.61
CA VAL A 128 -17.49 28.65 -5.77
C VAL A 128 -17.50 30.15 -6.04
N VAL A 129 -17.00 30.55 -7.21
CA VAL A 129 -17.00 31.95 -7.65
C VAL A 129 -18.18 32.16 -8.58
N LEU A 130 -19.08 33.08 -8.25
CA LEU A 130 -20.21 33.44 -9.11
C LEU A 130 -19.69 34.24 -10.30
N VAL A 131 -19.90 33.73 -11.52
CA VAL A 131 -19.54 34.44 -12.76
C VAL A 131 -20.77 35.15 -13.31
N GLU A 132 -20.63 36.44 -13.65
CA GLU A 132 -21.70 37.20 -14.30
C GLU A 132 -21.87 36.71 -15.75
N TYR A 133 -23.02 36.11 -16.04
CA TYR A 133 -23.41 35.65 -17.38
C TYR A 133 -23.60 36.88 -18.30
N PRO A 134 -23.60 36.77 -19.64
CA PRO A 134 -23.51 37.90 -20.59
C PRO A 134 -24.59 39.00 -20.50
N ARG A 135 -25.52 38.94 -19.54
CA ARG A 135 -26.47 40.00 -19.20
C ARG A 135 -26.29 40.40 -17.74
N LYS A 136 -26.24 41.72 -17.52
CA LYS A 136 -26.12 42.31 -16.19
C LYS A 136 -27.15 41.72 -15.23
N LYS A 137 -26.71 41.38 -14.01
CA LYS A 137 -27.52 40.79 -12.92
C LYS A 137 -27.91 39.31 -13.08
N ILE A 138 -27.24 38.53 -13.92
CA ILE A 138 -27.41 37.07 -13.98
C ILE A 138 -26.11 36.41 -13.51
N TRP A 139 -26.20 35.61 -12.45
CA TRP A 139 -25.04 34.93 -11.87
C TRP A 139 -25.22 33.43 -11.97
N VAL A 140 -24.14 32.72 -12.29
CA VAL A 140 -24.09 31.26 -12.39
C VAL A 140 -22.96 30.74 -11.51
N ILE A 141 -23.19 29.58 -10.88
CA ILE A 141 -22.23 28.83 -10.06
C ILE A 141 -21.40 27.91 -10.97
#